data_AF-A0A4R4PVE0-F1
#
_entry.id   AF-A0A4R4PVE0-F1
#
_cell.length_a   1.000
_cell.length_b   1.000
_cell.length_c   1.000
_cell.angle_alpha   90.00
_cell.angle_beta   90.00
_cell.angle_gamma   90.00
#
_symmetry.space_group_name_H-M   'P 1'
#
loop_
_entity.id
_entity.type
_entity.pdbx_description
1 polymer ?
#
loop_
_entity_poly.entity_id
_entity_poly.type
_entity_poly.pdbx_seq_one_letter_code
_entity_poly.pdbx_strand_id
1 'polypeptide(L)'
;MAGDWLGLERAARALLVAPVLRLADALARFDDLVLHRTVTGAARATRRLALVAERGGERRVFDTAVRGVAAGCAGLGRLARRPQTGLLHHYLAQAVAALAAAAVVLLLVR
;
A
#
# COMPACT_ATOMS: atom_id res chain seq x y z
N MET A 1 39.61 -12.69 -22.67
CA MET A 1 38.52 -11.88 -22.07
C MET A 1 37.32 -12.02 -22.99
N ALA A 2 36.46 -12.99 -22.68
CA ALA A 2 35.31 -13.36 -23.51
C ALA A 2 34.31 -12.20 -23.57
N GLY A 3 33.78 -11.93 -24.77
CA GLY A 3 33.13 -10.68 -25.13
C GLY A 3 31.88 -10.34 -24.34
N ASP A 4 31.65 -9.04 -24.17
CA ASP A 4 30.35 -8.44 -23.86
C ASP A 4 29.34 -9.00 -24.86
N TRP A 5 28.61 -10.06 -24.49
CA TRP A 5 27.59 -10.73 -25.29
C TRP A 5 26.57 -9.71 -25.80
N LEU A 6 26.71 -9.21 -27.03
CA LEU A 6 25.78 -8.32 -27.76
C LEU A 6 25.18 -7.12 -26.98
N GLY A 7 25.78 -6.69 -25.87
CA GLY A 7 25.15 -5.71 -24.96
C GLY A 7 23.93 -6.24 -24.18
N LEU A 8 23.63 -7.54 -24.29
CA LEU A 8 22.50 -8.19 -23.62
C LEU A 8 22.57 -8.04 -22.10
N GLU A 9 23.78 -8.08 -21.53
CA GLU A 9 23.98 -7.89 -20.10
C GLU A 9 23.61 -6.47 -19.65
N ARG A 10 24.01 -5.43 -20.39
CA ARG A 10 23.62 -4.03 -20.11
C ARG A 10 22.11 -3.84 -20.29
N ALA A 11 21.53 -4.43 -21.34
CA ALA A 11 20.10 -4.39 -21.58
C ALA A 11 19.33 -5.07 -20.45
N ALA A 12 19.74 -6.26 -20.02
CA ALA A 12 19.13 -6.97 -18.89
C ALA A 12 19.25 -6.17 -17.58
N ARG A 13 20.43 -5.57 -17.31
CA ARG A 13 20.63 -4.74 -16.12
C ARG A 13 19.73 -3.49 -16.13
N ALA A 14 19.62 -2.80 -17.26
CA ALA A 14 18.87 -1.55 -17.38
C ALA A 14 17.36 -1.75 -17.48
N LEU A 15 16.90 -2.80 -18.17
CA LEU A 15 15.48 -3.04 -18.47
C LEU A 15 14.80 -3.94 -17.44
N LEU A 16 15.55 -4.77 -16.71
CA LEU A 16 14.99 -5.72 -15.76
C LEU A 16 15.55 -5.53 -14.35
N VAL A 17 16.88 -5.62 -14.16
CA VAL A 17 17.46 -5.66 -12.81
C VAL A 17 17.27 -4.33 -12.06
N ALA A 18 17.68 -3.20 -12.64
CA ALA A 18 17.55 -1.91 -11.99
C ALA A 18 16.08 -1.51 -11.73
N PRO A 19 15.14 -1.71 -12.68
CA PRO A 19 13.72 -1.55 -12.43
C PRO A 19 13.18 -2.40 -11.27
N VAL A 20 13.54 -3.68 -11.22
CA VAL A 20 13.05 -4.62 -10.19
C VAL A 20 13.58 -4.25 -8.81
N LEU A 21 14.88 -3.94 -8.68
CA LEU A 21 15.46 -3.53 -7.40
C LEU A 21 14.86 -2.20 -6.90
N ARG A 22 14.59 -1.26 -7.81
CA ARG A 22 13.92 0.00 -7.47
C ARG A 22 12.47 -0.19 -7.03
N LEU A 23 11.77 -1.12 -7.66
CA LEU A 23 10.43 -1.51 -7.23
C LEU A 23 10.47 -2.14 -5.83
N ALA A 24 11.46 -3.00 -5.58
CA ALA A 24 11.67 -3.62 -4.27
C ALA A 24 11.94 -2.56 -3.18
N ASP A 25 12.81 -1.59 -3.44
CA ASP A 25 13.08 -0.48 -2.53
C ASP A 25 11.84 0.40 -2.28
N ALA A 26 11.06 0.68 -3.33
CA ALA A 26 9.82 1.44 -3.19
C ALA A 26 8.79 0.69 -2.34
N LEU A 27 8.65 -0.63 -2.54
CA LEU A 27 7.80 -1.48 -1.71
C LEU A 27 8.30 -1.53 -0.26
N ALA A 28 9.61 -1.63 -0.04
CA ALA A 28 10.19 -1.61 1.30
C ALA A 28 9.91 -0.28 2.02
N ARG A 29 10.09 0.87 1.34
CA ARG A 29 9.72 2.17 1.91
C ARG A 29 8.23 2.32 2.15
N PHE A 30 7.39 1.74 1.29
CA PHE A 30 5.95 1.72 1.50
C PHE A 30 5.62 0.91 2.76
N ASP A 31 6.27 -0.24 2.97
CA ASP A 31 6.16 -1.01 4.20
C ASP A 31 6.60 -0.18 5.41
N ASP A 32 7.79 0.42 5.36
CA ASP A 32 8.28 1.29 6.44
C ASP A 32 7.33 2.47 6.72
N LEU A 33 6.68 3.07 5.70
CA LEU A 33 5.83 4.24 5.91
C LEU A 33 4.40 3.88 6.31
N VAL A 34 3.86 2.76 5.83
CA VAL A 34 2.48 2.35 6.10
C VAL A 34 2.45 1.41 7.30
N LEU A 35 3.26 0.36 7.31
CA LEU A 35 3.30 -0.63 8.38
C LEU A 35 3.82 -0.04 9.70
N HIS A 36 4.84 0.82 9.67
CA HIS A 36 5.32 1.48 10.90
C HIS A 36 4.27 2.41 11.51
N ARG A 37 3.53 3.13 10.66
CA ARG A 37 2.48 4.07 11.10
C ARG A 37 1.24 3.33 11.61
N THR A 38 0.89 2.18 11.03
CA THR A 38 -0.21 1.35 11.54
C THR A 38 0.13 0.75 12.90
N VAL A 39 1.35 0.26 13.12
CA VAL A 39 1.80 -0.23 14.44
C VAL A 39 1.75 0.87 15.49
N THR A 40 2.28 2.04 15.19
CA THR A 40 2.24 3.20 16.12
C THR A 40 0.80 3.64 16.39
N GLY A 41 -0.06 3.60 15.37
CA GLY A 41 -1.49 3.87 15.49
C GLY A 41 -2.21 2.84 16.38
N ALA A 42 -1.91 1.55 16.21
CA ALA A 42 -2.46 0.46 17.01
C ALA A 42 -2.05 0.60 18.48
N ALA A 43 -0.78 0.89 18.77
CA ALA A 43 -0.31 1.12 20.13
C ALA A 43 -1.05 2.28 20.81
N ARG A 44 -1.29 3.39 20.08
CA ARG A 44 -2.08 4.53 20.58
C ARG A 44 -3.56 4.16 20.80
N ALA A 45 -4.14 3.36 19.90
CA ALA A 45 -5.51 2.87 20.03
C ALA A 45 -5.66 1.98 21.27
N THR A 46 -4.76 1.02 21.46
CA THR A 46 -4.72 0.14 22.64
C THR A 46 -4.61 0.95 23.93
N ARG A 47 -3.71 1.94 23.99
CA ARG A 47 -3.58 2.81 25.17
C ARG A 47 -4.85 3.61 25.46
N ARG A 48 -5.52 4.12 24.41
CA ARG A 48 -6.82 4.80 24.57
C ARG A 48 -7.90 3.87 25.06
N LEU A 49 -7.97 2.65 24.54
CA LEU A 49 -8.94 1.63 24.99
C LEU A 49 -8.70 1.26 26.46
N ALA A 50 -7.44 1.12 26.90
CA ALA A 50 -7.10 0.88 28.30
C ALA A 50 -7.57 2.03 29.22
N LEU A 51 -7.29 3.28 28.85
CA LEU A 51 -7.76 4.45 29.62
C LEU A 51 -9.28 4.58 29.69
N VAL A 52 -10.00 4.15 28.65
CA VAL A 52 -11.47 4.14 28.65
C VAL A 52 -12.01 2.95 29.45
N ALA A 53 -11.33 1.80 29.44
CA ALA A 53 -11.71 0.62 30.21
C ALA A 53 -11.64 0.89 31.72
N GLU A 54 -10.57 1.56 32.17
CA GLU A 54 -10.43 2.00 33.57
C GLU A 54 -11.53 2.96 34.03
N ARG A 55 -12.14 3.71 33.10
CA ARG A 55 -13.16 4.73 33.42
C ARG A 55 -14.60 4.29 33.19
N GLY A 56 -14.84 3.29 32.34
CA GLY A 56 -16.17 3.01 31.76
C GLY A 56 -16.64 1.55 31.76
N GLY A 57 -15.83 0.62 32.28
CA GLY A 57 -16.14 -0.81 32.34
C GLY A 57 -15.92 -1.55 31.01
N GLU A 58 -15.36 -2.77 31.09
CA GLU A 58 -14.83 -3.56 29.96
C GLU A 58 -15.82 -3.74 28.80
N ARG A 59 -17.10 -3.98 29.09
CA ARG A 59 -18.11 -4.32 28.08
C ARG A 59 -18.40 -3.20 27.08
N ARG A 60 -18.39 -1.93 27.52
CA ARG A 60 -18.58 -0.77 26.63
C ARG A 60 -17.37 -0.53 25.73
N VAL A 61 -16.18 -0.90 26.18
CA VAL A 61 -14.94 -0.72 25.42
C VAL A 61 -14.86 -1.68 24.26
N PHE A 62 -15.10 -2.97 24.48
CA PHE A 62 -15.12 -3.97 23.41
C PHE A 62 -16.14 -3.63 22.33
N ASP A 63 -17.35 -3.25 22.73
CA ASP A 63 -18.42 -2.89 21.82
C ASP A 63 -18.08 -1.65 20.97
N THR A 64 -17.42 -0.66 21.58
CA THR A 64 -16.92 0.53 20.87
C THR A 64 -15.76 0.20 19.93
N ALA A 65 -14.84 -0.67 20.35
CA ALA A 65 -13.72 -1.11 19.52
C ALA A 65 -14.20 -1.88 18.29
N VAL A 66 -15.11 -2.84 18.46
CA VAL A 66 -15.68 -3.63 17.37
C VAL A 66 -16.43 -2.73 16.39
N ARG A 67 -17.26 -1.81 16.88
CA ARG A 67 -17.95 -0.84 16.01
C ARG A 67 -16.97 0.06 15.24
N GLY A 68 -15.88 0.49 15.88
CA GLY A 68 -14.84 1.28 15.23
C GLY A 68 -14.17 0.53 14.08
N VAL A 69 -13.79 -0.72 14.30
CA VAL A 69 -13.20 -1.58 13.26
C VAL A 69 -14.20 -1.83 12.13
N ALA A 70 -15.44 -2.17 12.44
CA ALA A 70 -16.48 -2.40 11.44
C ALA A 70 -16.75 -1.14 10.59
N ALA A 71 -16.83 0.03 11.21
CA ALA A 71 -17.02 1.30 10.51
C ALA A 71 -15.82 1.63 9.60
N GLY A 72 -14.60 1.34 10.06
CA GLY A 72 -13.37 1.49 9.28
C GLY A 72 -13.37 0.59 8.03
N CYS A 73 -13.62 -0.71 8.21
CA CYS A 73 -13.74 -1.67 7.12
C CYS A 73 -14.84 -1.28 6.13
N ALA A 74 -16.01 -0.84 6.61
CA ALA A 74 -17.10 -0.38 5.76
C ALA A 74 -16.72 0.89 4.96
N GLY A 75 -15.99 1.83 5.59
CA GLY A 75 -15.46 3.01 4.92
C GLY A 75 -14.49 2.67 3.79
N LEU A 76 -13.52 1.80 4.08
CA LEU A 76 -12.57 1.30 3.07
C LEU A 76 -13.28 0.55 1.94
N GLY A 77 -14.27 -0.28 2.27
CA GLY A 77 -15.10 -0.97 1.29
C GLY A 77 -15.87 -0.02 0.37
N ARG A 78 -16.40 1.10 0.90
CA ARG A 78 -17.04 2.14 0.08
C ARG A 78 -16.03 2.83 -0.84
N LEU A 79 -14.85 3.16 -0.33
CA LEU A 79 -13.78 3.78 -1.14
C LEU A 79 -13.30 2.84 -2.25
N ALA A 80 -13.12 1.55 -1.95
CA ALA A 80 -12.71 0.54 -2.92
C ALA A 80 -13.77 0.27 -4.01
N ARG A 81 -15.05 0.52 -3.72
CA ARG A 81 -16.17 0.37 -4.67
C ARG A 81 -16.44 1.62 -5.49
N ARG A 82 -16.03 2.81 -5.06
CA ARG A 82 -16.18 4.06 -5.84
C ARG A 82 -15.64 4.00 -7.29
N PRO A 83 -14.55 3.29 -7.61
CA PRO A 83 -14.04 3.17 -8.98
C PRO A 83 -14.84 2.21 -9.87
N GLN A 84 -15.82 1.47 -9.34
CA GLN A 84 -16.61 0.48 -10.08
C GLN A 84 -17.80 1.15 -10.78
N THR A 85 -17.56 1.69 -11.98
CA THR A 85 -18.59 2.39 -12.78
C THR A 85 -19.33 1.47 -13.75
N GLY A 86 -18.90 0.22 -13.89
CA GLY A 86 -19.46 -0.75 -14.84
C GLY A 86 -19.09 -0.51 -16.31
N LEU A 87 -18.33 0.57 -16.61
CA LEU A 87 -17.95 0.96 -17.95
C LEU A 87 -16.55 0.39 -18.31
N LEU A 88 -16.47 -0.35 -19.41
CA LEU A 88 -15.23 -0.99 -19.88
C LEU A 88 -14.06 0.01 -20.05
N HIS A 89 -14.35 1.21 -20.55
CA HIS A 89 -13.35 2.25 -20.75
C HIS A 89 -12.74 2.78 -19.46
N HIS A 90 -13.48 2.73 -18.34
CA HIS A 90 -12.95 3.13 -17.03
C HIS A 90 -11.95 2.09 -16.50
N TYR A 91 -12.20 0.80 -16.73
CA TYR A 91 -11.22 -0.24 -16.39
C TYR A 91 -9.95 -0.16 -17.23
N LEU A 92 -10.08 0.14 -18.53
CA LEU A 92 -8.92 0.39 -19.39
C LEU A 92 -8.14 1.64 -18.94
N ALA A 93 -8.84 2.73 -18.60
CA ALA A 93 -8.21 3.93 -18.05
C ALA A 93 -7.49 3.66 -16.71
N GLN A 94 -8.07 2.83 -15.84
CA GLN A 94 -7.44 2.40 -14.58
C GLN A 94 -6.18 1.56 -14.84
N ALA A 95 -6.22 0.62 -15.79
CA ALA A 95 -5.07 -0.19 -16.16
C ALA A 95 -3.93 0.67 -16.75
N VAL A 96 -4.25 1.60 -17.64
CA VAL A 96 -3.29 2.55 -18.21
C VAL A 96 -2.73 3.47 -17.11
N ALA A 97 -3.56 3.98 -16.22
CA ALA A 97 -3.12 4.80 -15.09
C ALA A 97 -2.17 4.02 -14.15
N ALA A 98 -2.46 2.74 -13.87
CA ALA A 98 -1.60 1.89 -13.07
C ALA A 98 -0.24 1.62 -13.76
N LEU A 99 -0.25 1.31 -15.06
CA LEU A 99 0.96 1.15 -15.87
C LEU A 99 1.77 2.44 -15.97
N ALA A 100 1.11 3.58 -16.16
CA ALA A 100 1.75 4.89 -16.20
C ALA A 100 2.34 5.26 -14.84
N ALA A 101 1.63 5.01 -13.75
CA ALA A 101 2.15 5.21 -12.40
C ALA A 101 3.38 4.32 -12.14
N ALA A 102 3.33 3.05 -12.52
CA ALA A 102 4.49 2.14 -12.43
C ALA A 102 5.67 2.64 -13.28
N ALA A 103 5.42 3.09 -14.52
CA ALA A 103 6.43 3.66 -15.39
C ALA A 103 7.03 4.96 -14.82
N VAL A 104 6.20 5.85 -14.27
CA VAL A 104 6.60 7.09 -13.60
C VAL A 104 7.44 6.77 -12.36
N VAL A 105 7.07 5.78 -11.56
CA VAL A 105 7.91 5.31 -10.46
C VAL A 105 9.25 4.79 -11.01
N LEU A 106 9.23 3.93 -12.02
CA LEU A 106 10.44 3.43 -12.67
C LEU A 106 11.30 4.54 -13.33
N LEU A 107 10.71 5.68 -13.67
CA LEU A 107 11.35 6.87 -14.26
C LEU A 107 11.90 7.82 -13.20
N LEU A 108 11.11 8.13 -12.17
CA LEU A 108 11.49 9.02 -11.08
C LEU A 108 12.53 8.39 -10.17
N VAL A 109 12.50 7.06 -10.07
CA VAL A 109 13.50 6.39 -9.26
C VAL A 109 14.84 6.39 -10.00
N ARG A 110 14.95 6.72 -11.31
CA ARG A 110 16.18 6.63 -12.18
C ARG A 110 17.42 7.34 -11.67
#